data_AF-A0A177LW44-F1
#
_entry.id   AF-A0A177LW44-F1
#
_cell.length_a   1.000
_cell.length_b   1.000
_cell.length_c   1.000
_cell.angle_alpha   90.00
_cell.angle_beta   90.00
_cell.angle_gamma   90.00
#
_symmetry.space_group_name_H-M   'P 1'
#
loop_
_entity.id
_entity.type
_entity.pdbx_description
1 polymer ?
#
loop_
_entity_poly.entity_id
_entity_poly.type
_entity_poly.pdbx_seq_one_letter_code
_entity_poly.pdbx_strand_id
1 'polypeptide(L)'
;MTLIAQSSVSATMTETGTVRYLNQYRCPYCQTEWEDVWDCGCNDRCPDCNKEIEPYESALIDGESVETESPVEEPPLANATPEDMNRRFVVSYEIDYVHRVSVGITADSPEAAQQIAEQAFNDASIWDDTAAMPLLSDEYHEVEGESLVWESVAVAQLPEPDYSVRQLKQEQAAMRVCRGLIEAYQQGETNGGSIDWEDLDQLIPVAMQALGKTALEIKS
;
A
#
# COMPACT_ATOMS: atom_id res chain seq x y z
N MET A 1 8.92 -53.91 15.90
CA MET A 1 10.14 -53.19 15.46
C MET A 1 10.36 -53.55 14.01
N THR A 2 9.89 -52.68 13.11
CA THR A 2 10.05 -52.84 11.67
C THR A 2 10.44 -51.47 11.14
N LEU A 3 11.69 -51.34 10.71
CA LEU A 3 12.24 -50.15 10.06
C LEU A 3 11.87 -50.23 8.59
N ILE A 4 11.14 -49.23 8.07
CA ILE A 4 10.95 -49.01 6.64
C ILE A 4 11.66 -47.71 6.28
N ALA A 5 12.65 -47.84 5.40
CA ALA A 5 13.45 -46.74 4.87
C ALA A 5 12.57 -45.79 4.05
N GLN A 6 12.69 -44.48 4.31
CA GLN A 6 12.06 -43.44 3.52
C GLN A 6 12.96 -43.10 2.32
N SER A 7 12.41 -43.29 1.11
CA SER A 7 12.99 -42.76 -0.12
C SER A 7 12.69 -41.28 -0.24
N SER A 8 13.73 -40.46 -0.38
CA SER A 8 13.64 -39.03 -0.62
C SER A 8 13.21 -38.76 -2.08
N VAL A 9 12.06 -38.11 -2.25
CA VAL A 9 11.67 -37.51 -3.53
C VAL A 9 12.04 -36.03 -3.45
N SER A 10 13.04 -35.64 -4.23
CA SER A 10 13.47 -34.25 -4.40
C SER A 10 12.45 -33.57 -5.30
N ALA A 11 11.65 -32.66 -4.73
CA ALA A 11 10.82 -31.74 -5.49
C ALA A 11 11.67 -30.53 -5.87
N THR A 12 11.93 -30.39 -7.16
CA THR A 12 12.53 -29.21 -7.78
C THR A 12 11.64 -28.00 -7.54
N MET A 13 12.12 -27.01 -6.79
CA MET A 13 11.46 -25.71 -6.66
C MET A 13 11.64 -24.97 -7.98
N THR A 14 10.55 -24.74 -8.70
CA THR A 14 10.50 -23.84 -9.85
C THR A 14 10.47 -22.40 -9.33
N GLU A 15 11.43 -21.59 -9.76
CA GLU A 15 11.48 -20.14 -9.54
C GLU A 15 10.19 -19.48 -10.02
N THR A 16 9.48 -18.84 -9.10
CA THR A 16 8.39 -17.91 -9.43
C THR A 16 9.01 -16.53 -9.68
N GLY A 17 9.31 -16.22 -10.94
CA GLY A 17 9.59 -14.85 -11.34
C GLY A 17 8.39 -13.96 -11.04
N THR A 18 8.56 -12.93 -10.21
CA THR A 18 7.50 -11.99 -9.85
C THR A 18 7.11 -11.16 -11.07
N VAL A 19 6.03 -11.54 -11.73
CA VAL A 19 5.46 -10.78 -12.86
C VAL A 19 5.00 -9.41 -12.35
N ARG A 20 5.39 -8.33 -13.04
CA ARG A 20 4.94 -6.96 -12.76
C ARG A 20 4.25 -6.35 -13.98
N TYR A 21 3.30 -5.46 -13.75
CA TYR A 21 2.53 -4.74 -14.75
C TYR A 21 2.73 -3.23 -14.58
N LEU A 22 3.03 -2.52 -15.66
CA LEU A 22 2.91 -1.07 -15.75
C LEU A 22 1.46 -0.74 -16.11
N ASN A 23 0.70 -0.26 -15.13
CA ASN A 23 -0.68 0.15 -15.29
C ASN A 23 -0.74 1.63 -15.66
N GLN A 24 -1.51 1.96 -16.70
CA GLN A 24 -1.74 3.33 -17.16
C GLN A 24 -3.19 3.72 -16.88
N TYR A 25 -3.38 4.88 -16.24
CA TYR A 25 -4.67 5.36 -15.76
C TYR A 25 -5.00 6.73 -16.34
N ARG A 26 -6.30 6.98 -16.54
CA ARG A 26 -6.82 8.27 -17.01
C ARG A 26 -8.14 8.56 -16.32
N CYS A 27 -8.15 9.56 -15.45
CA CYS A 27 -9.36 9.95 -14.75
C CYS A 27 -10.37 10.61 -15.71
N PRO A 28 -11.59 10.06 -15.91
CA PRO A 28 -12.58 10.66 -16.80
C PRO A 28 -13.18 11.96 -16.22
N TYR A 29 -13.01 12.22 -14.91
CA TYR A 29 -13.61 13.36 -14.21
C TYR A 29 -12.73 14.61 -14.28
N CYS A 30 -11.44 14.49 -13.95
CA CYS A 30 -10.50 15.62 -13.94
C CYS A 30 -9.43 15.56 -15.03
N GLN A 31 -9.43 14.50 -15.87
CA GLN A 31 -8.50 14.30 -17.00
C GLN A 31 -7.04 14.07 -16.61
N THR A 32 -6.75 13.85 -15.32
CA THR A 32 -5.42 13.49 -14.82
C THR A 32 -5.02 12.11 -15.34
N GLU A 33 -3.80 12.00 -15.86
CA GLU A 33 -3.18 10.77 -16.34
C GLU A 33 -2.00 10.42 -15.43
N TRP A 34 -1.86 9.14 -15.09
CA TRP A 34 -0.74 8.64 -14.30
C TRP A 34 -0.47 7.17 -14.63
N GLU A 35 0.69 6.69 -14.20
CA GLU A 35 1.11 5.29 -14.33
C GLU A 35 1.63 4.79 -12.98
N ASP A 36 1.43 3.51 -12.70
CA ASP A 36 2.03 2.87 -11.52
C ASP A 36 2.32 1.38 -11.80
N VAL A 37 3.26 0.80 -11.06
CA VAL A 37 3.72 -0.58 -11.23
C VAL A 37 3.19 -1.47 -10.13
N TRP A 38 2.46 -2.51 -10.53
CA TRP A 38 1.79 -3.44 -9.63
C TRP A 38 2.12 -4.88 -10.02
N ASP A 39 1.84 -5.84 -9.16
CA ASP A 39 1.85 -7.27 -9.47
C ASP A 39 0.58 -7.72 -10.23
N CYS A 40 -0.41 -6.84 -10.38
CA CYS A 40 -1.70 -7.04 -11.05
C CYS A 40 -2.19 -5.80 -11.80
N GLY A 41 -3.14 -5.97 -12.72
CA GLY A 41 -3.91 -4.86 -13.34
C GLY A 41 -4.96 -4.30 -12.38
N CYS A 42 -4.52 -3.71 -11.27
CA CYS A 42 -5.39 -3.29 -10.17
C CYS A 42 -5.91 -1.84 -10.36
N ASN A 43 -7.11 -1.54 -9.83
CA ASN A 43 -7.69 -0.20 -9.81
C ASN A 43 -6.87 0.75 -8.92
N ASP A 44 -6.86 2.04 -9.24
CA ASP A 44 -6.16 3.05 -8.45
C ASP A 44 -7.01 4.32 -8.23
N ARG A 45 -6.70 5.12 -7.22
CA ARG A 45 -7.39 6.38 -6.94
C ARG A 45 -6.68 7.54 -7.61
N CYS A 46 -7.44 8.31 -8.39
CA CYS A 46 -6.93 9.49 -9.06
C CYS A 46 -6.27 10.46 -8.06
N PRO A 47 -5.01 10.87 -8.29
CA PRO A 47 -4.27 11.70 -7.34
C PRO A 47 -4.86 13.10 -7.15
N ASP A 48 -5.66 13.58 -8.12
CA ASP A 48 -6.26 14.92 -8.06
C ASP A 48 -7.66 14.93 -7.43
N CYS A 49 -8.52 13.97 -7.77
CA CYS A 49 -9.92 13.98 -7.34
C CYS A 49 -10.34 12.77 -6.49
N ASN A 50 -9.39 11.87 -6.17
CA ASN A 50 -9.54 10.71 -5.31
C ASN A 50 -10.64 9.69 -5.72
N LYS A 51 -11.06 9.73 -6.99
CA LYS A 51 -12.01 8.77 -7.57
C LYS A 51 -11.26 7.50 -7.99
N GLU A 52 -11.88 6.35 -7.78
CA GLU A 52 -11.36 5.05 -8.23
C GLU A 52 -11.45 4.94 -9.75
N ILE A 53 -10.33 4.60 -10.37
CA ILE A 53 -10.13 4.52 -11.81
C ILE A 53 -9.48 3.18 -12.14
N GLU A 54 -10.06 2.44 -13.07
CA GLU A 54 -9.44 1.23 -13.63
C GLU A 54 -8.33 1.62 -14.63
N PRO A 55 -7.24 0.84 -14.73
CA PRO A 55 -6.23 1.09 -15.74
C PRO A 55 -6.82 0.85 -17.14
N TYR A 56 -6.55 1.75 -18.07
CA TYR A 56 -6.98 1.56 -19.46
C TYR A 56 -5.98 0.71 -20.27
N GLU A 57 -4.75 0.59 -19.79
CA GLU A 57 -3.70 -0.25 -20.36
C GLU A 57 -2.80 -0.84 -19.25
N SER A 58 -2.48 -2.13 -19.35
CA SER A 58 -1.57 -2.83 -18.44
C SER A 58 -0.52 -3.58 -19.25
N ALA A 59 0.72 -3.10 -19.23
CA ALA A 59 1.83 -3.71 -19.95
C ALA A 59 2.66 -4.59 -19.01
N LEU A 60 2.99 -5.82 -19.42
CA LEU A 60 3.91 -6.67 -18.69
C LEU A 60 5.31 -6.05 -18.67
N ILE A 61 5.91 -5.97 -17.49
CA ILE A 61 7.30 -5.61 -17.30
C ILE A 61 8.03 -6.90 -16.91
N ASP A 62 8.84 -7.43 -17.82
CA ASP A 62 9.70 -8.56 -17.51
C ASP A 62 10.68 -8.14 -16.41
N GLY A 63 10.60 -8.82 -15.27
CA GLY A 63 11.64 -8.74 -14.25
C GLY A 63 12.91 -9.31 -14.87
N GLU A 64 13.91 -8.45 -15.11
CA GLU A 64 15.19 -8.85 -15.68
C GLU A 64 15.78 -9.98 -14.82
N SER A 65 15.63 -11.22 -15.29
CA SER A 65 16.23 -12.39 -14.68
C SER A 65 17.73 -12.26 -14.92
N VAL A 66 18.43 -11.73 -13.93
CA VAL A 66 19.89 -11.81 -13.89
C VAL A 66 20.21 -13.30 -13.74
N GLU A 67 20.44 -13.97 -14.87
CA GLU A 67 21.02 -15.31 -14.91
C GLU A 67 22.45 -15.22 -14.37
N THR A 68 22.61 -15.30 -13.05
CA THR A 68 23.91 -15.65 -12.47
C THR A 68 24.11 -17.14 -12.61
N GLU A 69 24.55 -17.57 -13.79
CA GLU A 69 25.41 -18.74 -13.88
C GLU A 69 26.67 -18.45 -13.05
N SER A 70 26.76 -19.00 -11.84
CA SER A 70 28.03 -19.04 -11.10
C SER A 70 28.58 -20.45 -11.12
N PRO A 71 29.69 -20.69 -11.84
CA PRO A 71 30.50 -21.88 -11.64
C PRO A 71 31.05 -21.86 -10.22
N VAL A 72 31.03 -23.04 -9.60
CA VAL A 72 31.77 -23.39 -8.40
C VAL A 72 33.20 -22.84 -8.46
N GLU A 73 33.56 -21.94 -7.55
CA GLU A 73 34.85 -21.93 -6.84
C GLU A 73 34.83 -20.88 -5.71
N GLU A 74 34.90 -21.33 -4.45
CA GLU A 74 35.09 -20.47 -3.28
C GLU A 74 36.45 -19.75 -3.38
N PRO A 75 36.52 -18.40 -3.33
CA PRO A 75 37.79 -17.74 -3.12
C PRO A 75 38.11 -17.72 -1.61
N PRO A 76 39.40 -17.88 -1.24
CA PRO A 76 39.79 -17.95 0.16
C PRO A 76 39.53 -16.61 0.85
N LEU A 77 38.88 -16.68 2.02
CA LEU A 77 38.78 -15.58 2.98
C LEU A 77 40.17 -15.01 3.29
N ALA A 78 40.55 -13.93 2.63
CA ALA A 78 41.66 -13.09 3.07
C ALA A 78 41.41 -11.64 2.66
N ASN A 79 41.10 -10.84 3.68
CA ASN A 79 41.10 -9.38 3.71
C ASN A 79 39.84 -8.67 3.17
N ALA A 80 38.78 -8.66 3.98
CA ALA A 80 37.78 -7.60 3.97
C ALA A 80 37.92 -6.77 5.25
N THR A 81 38.15 -5.46 5.10
CA THR A 81 38.15 -4.46 6.16
C THR A 81 36.74 -4.30 6.76
N PRO A 82 36.59 -3.87 8.04
CA PRO A 82 35.32 -3.92 8.76
C PRO A 82 34.28 -2.85 8.36
N GLU A 83 34.55 -2.04 7.34
CA GLU A 83 33.78 -0.83 7.03
C GLU A 83 32.65 -1.01 5.99
N ASP A 84 32.37 -2.24 5.52
CA ASP A 84 31.37 -2.48 4.46
C ASP A 84 30.38 -3.62 4.76
N MET A 85 29.86 -3.68 5.99
CA MET A 85 28.99 -4.78 6.46
C MET A 85 27.54 -4.39 6.73
N ASN A 86 27.06 -3.22 6.30
CA ASN A 86 25.63 -2.91 6.36
C ASN A 86 24.88 -3.55 5.20
N ARG A 87 24.75 -4.88 5.27
CA ARG A 87 23.86 -5.65 4.40
C ARG A 87 22.42 -5.23 4.69
N ARG A 88 21.66 -4.91 3.65
CA ARG A 88 20.24 -4.57 3.76
C ARG A 88 19.42 -5.82 3.52
N PHE A 89 18.30 -5.92 4.21
CA PHE A 89 17.37 -7.03 4.08
C PHE A 89 15.95 -6.47 4.01
N VAL A 90 15.12 -7.07 3.17
CA VAL A 90 13.66 -6.96 3.27
C VAL A 90 13.20 -8.13 4.10
N VAL A 91 12.42 -7.86 5.15
CA VAL A 91 11.89 -8.88 6.07
C VAL A 91 10.37 -8.77 6.05
N SER A 92 9.70 -9.88 5.78
CA SER A 92 8.25 -9.96 5.61
C SER A 92 7.68 -11.16 6.38
N TYR A 93 6.36 -11.12 6.58
CA TYR A 93 5.55 -12.26 6.98
C TYR A 93 4.16 -12.08 6.37
N GLU A 94 3.42 -13.17 6.25
CA GLU A 94 2.04 -13.20 5.80
C GLU A 94 1.19 -13.94 6.84
N ILE A 95 -0.07 -13.51 6.99
CA ILE A 95 -1.07 -14.13 7.87
C ILE A 95 -2.43 -14.10 7.20
N ASP A 96 -3.22 -15.17 7.37
CA ASP A 96 -4.59 -15.20 6.88
C ASP A 96 -5.51 -14.37 7.79
N TYR A 97 -6.42 -13.62 7.18
CA TYR A 97 -7.44 -12.85 7.88
C TYR A 97 -8.83 -13.03 7.28
N VAL A 98 -9.84 -12.86 8.12
CA VAL A 98 -11.24 -12.71 7.73
C VAL A 98 -11.57 -11.23 7.68
N HIS A 99 -11.92 -10.74 6.50
CA HIS A 99 -12.50 -9.42 6.32
C HIS A 99 -14.01 -9.47 6.62
N ARG A 100 -14.45 -8.73 7.63
CA ARG A 100 -15.85 -8.67 8.06
C ARG A 100 -16.39 -7.25 7.94
N VAL A 101 -17.33 -7.10 7.02
CA VAL A 101 -18.01 -5.83 6.75
C VAL A 101 -19.48 -5.93 7.15
N SER A 102 -19.95 -4.91 7.86
CA SER A 102 -21.37 -4.79 8.22
C SER A 102 -21.90 -3.46 7.73
N VAL A 103 -23.04 -3.47 7.04
CA VAL A 103 -23.77 -2.27 6.59
C VAL A 103 -25.19 -2.26 7.15
N GLY A 104 -25.73 -1.07 7.36
CA GLY A 104 -27.14 -0.90 7.73
C GLY A 104 -28.03 -0.96 6.49
N ILE A 105 -29.03 -1.84 6.47
CA ILE A 105 -29.99 -1.92 5.34
C ILE A 105 -31.41 -1.96 5.89
N THR A 106 -32.27 -1.13 5.31
CA THR A 106 -33.72 -1.18 5.54
C THR A 106 -34.37 -1.91 4.37
N ALA A 107 -35.01 -3.05 4.64
CA ALA A 107 -35.71 -3.84 3.63
C ALA A 107 -36.90 -4.58 4.26
N ASP A 108 -37.82 -5.03 3.40
CA ASP A 108 -39.03 -5.74 3.83
C ASP A 108 -38.76 -7.20 4.28
N SER A 109 -37.60 -7.76 3.93
CA SER A 109 -37.17 -9.10 4.37
C SER A 109 -35.63 -9.23 4.42
N PRO A 110 -35.11 -10.26 5.13
CA PRO A 110 -33.68 -10.55 5.13
C PRO A 110 -33.10 -10.81 3.74
N GLU A 111 -33.83 -11.50 2.88
CA GLU A 111 -33.40 -11.84 1.51
C GLU A 111 -33.32 -10.58 0.65
N ALA A 112 -34.28 -9.66 0.79
CA ALA A 112 -34.23 -8.36 0.12
C ALA A 112 -33.04 -7.53 0.63
N ALA A 113 -32.75 -7.56 1.94
CA ALA A 113 -31.58 -6.87 2.49
C ALA A 113 -30.27 -7.44 1.92
N GLN A 114 -30.17 -8.78 1.79
CA GLN A 114 -29.01 -9.45 1.19
C GLN A 114 -28.82 -9.05 -0.28
N GLN A 115 -29.89 -9.02 -1.07
CA GLN A 115 -29.83 -8.60 -2.48
C GLN A 115 -29.39 -7.14 -2.63
N ILE A 116 -29.86 -6.26 -1.74
CA ILE A 116 -29.43 -4.85 -1.72
C ILE A 116 -27.92 -4.76 -1.40
N ALA A 117 -27.44 -5.50 -0.40
CA ALA A 117 -26.01 -5.53 -0.04
C ALA A 117 -25.15 -6.07 -1.20
N GLU A 118 -25.55 -7.19 -1.79
CA GLU A 118 -24.83 -7.84 -2.88
C GLU A 118 -24.75 -6.94 -4.11
N GLN A 119 -25.85 -6.27 -4.46
CA GLN A 119 -25.84 -5.30 -5.55
C GLN A 119 -24.90 -4.13 -5.25
N ALA A 120 -24.94 -3.57 -4.04
CA ALA A 120 -24.05 -2.48 -3.65
C ALA A 120 -22.56 -2.90 -3.66
N PHE A 121 -22.26 -4.14 -3.28
CA PHE A 121 -20.91 -4.70 -3.37
C PHE A 121 -20.45 -4.81 -4.82
N ASN A 122 -21.28 -5.36 -5.71
CA ASN A 122 -20.99 -5.49 -7.13
C ASN A 122 -20.83 -4.13 -7.83
N ASP A 123 -21.56 -3.12 -7.36
CA ASP A 123 -21.48 -1.74 -7.85
C ASP A 123 -20.35 -0.93 -7.17
N ALA A 124 -19.54 -1.57 -6.32
CA ALA A 124 -18.47 -0.94 -5.53
C ALA A 124 -18.92 0.24 -4.64
N SER A 125 -20.21 0.31 -4.29
CA SER A 125 -20.83 1.40 -3.52
C SER A 125 -21.13 1.05 -2.06
N ILE A 126 -20.95 -0.22 -1.68
CA ILE A 126 -21.21 -0.69 -0.30
C ILE A 126 -20.35 0.03 0.76
N TRP A 127 -19.26 0.66 0.34
CA TRP A 127 -18.29 1.37 1.19
C TRP A 127 -18.55 2.87 1.33
N ASP A 128 -19.54 3.42 0.63
CA ASP A 128 -19.76 4.87 0.51
C ASP A 128 -20.25 5.57 1.80
N ASP A 129 -20.55 4.80 2.86
CA ASP A 129 -21.08 5.27 4.15
C ASP A 129 -22.22 6.30 3.99
N THR A 130 -23.28 5.89 3.29
CA THR A 130 -24.41 6.78 3.01
C THR A 130 -25.44 6.74 4.12
N ALA A 131 -26.26 7.77 4.27
CA ALA A 131 -27.35 7.77 5.25
C ALA A 131 -28.38 6.63 5.03
N ALA A 132 -28.52 6.14 3.79
CA ALA A 132 -29.42 5.04 3.45
C ALA A 132 -28.79 3.66 3.66
N MET A 133 -27.47 3.57 3.55
CA MET A 133 -26.67 2.37 3.79
C MET A 133 -25.40 2.74 4.56
N PRO A 134 -25.50 2.97 5.88
CA PRO A 134 -24.34 3.36 6.68
C PRO A 134 -23.38 2.19 6.82
N LEU A 135 -22.08 2.48 6.75
CA LEU A 135 -21.04 1.49 7.03
C LEU A 135 -20.94 1.34 8.56
N LEU A 136 -21.31 0.17 9.08
CA LEU A 136 -21.38 -0.08 10.52
C LEU A 136 -20.07 -0.63 11.08
N SER A 137 -19.38 -1.48 10.31
CA SER A 137 -18.09 -2.03 10.67
C SER A 137 -17.31 -2.44 9.44
N ASP A 138 -16.00 -2.21 9.47
CA ASP A 138 -15.01 -2.73 8.52
C ASP A 138 -13.85 -3.31 9.34
N GLU A 139 -13.89 -4.62 9.59
CA GLU A 139 -13.02 -5.29 10.54
C GLU A 139 -12.21 -6.40 9.88
N TYR A 140 -10.98 -6.57 10.37
CA TYR A 140 -10.08 -7.64 9.97
C TYR A 140 -9.80 -8.50 11.20
N HIS A 141 -10.05 -9.80 11.09
CA HIS A 141 -9.84 -10.77 12.16
C HIS A 141 -8.80 -11.79 11.72
N GLU A 142 -7.69 -11.92 12.45
CA GLU A 142 -6.70 -12.97 12.17
C GLU A 142 -7.32 -14.35 12.36
N VAL A 143 -6.95 -15.30 11.51
CA VAL A 143 -7.38 -16.69 11.65
C VAL A 143 -6.65 -17.33 12.84
N GLU A 144 -7.40 -17.90 13.79
CA GLU A 144 -6.80 -18.56 14.96
C GLU A 144 -5.98 -19.80 14.57
N GLY A 145 -4.84 -19.98 15.24
CA GLY A 145 -4.02 -21.19 15.13
C GLY A 145 -2.84 -21.08 14.16
N GLU A 146 -2.64 -19.92 13.52
CA GLU A 146 -1.48 -19.68 12.68
C GLU A 146 -0.22 -19.36 13.49
N SER A 147 0.93 -19.78 12.95
CA SER A 147 2.24 -19.41 13.48
C SER A 147 2.93 -18.53 12.46
N LEU A 148 3.27 -17.31 12.88
CA LEU A 148 3.90 -16.31 12.02
C LEU A 148 5.28 -16.79 11.55
N VAL A 149 5.46 -16.90 10.23
CA VAL A 149 6.72 -17.28 9.59
C VAL A 149 7.37 -16.04 8.99
N TRP A 150 8.64 -15.82 9.34
CA TRP A 150 9.42 -14.70 8.83
C TRP A 150 10.22 -15.10 7.61
N GLU A 151 10.16 -14.29 6.57
CA GLU A 151 11.00 -14.38 5.39
C GLU A 151 11.98 -13.21 5.36
N SER A 152 13.19 -13.46 4.85
CA SER A 152 14.24 -12.43 4.76
C SER A 152 15.01 -12.57 3.46
N VAL A 153 15.06 -11.48 2.71
CA VAL A 153 15.74 -11.39 1.41
C VAL A 153 16.81 -10.31 1.48
N ALA A 154 18.06 -10.69 1.21
CA ALA A 154 19.16 -9.74 1.12
C ALA A 154 19.01 -8.86 -0.12
N VAL A 155 19.18 -7.54 0.04
CA VAL A 155 19.02 -6.57 -1.05
C VAL A 155 20.20 -5.62 -1.11
N ALA A 156 20.56 -5.20 -2.33
CA ALA A 156 21.57 -4.17 -2.53
C ALA A 156 21.07 -2.80 -2.05
N GLN A 157 19.79 -2.50 -2.28
CA GLN A 157 19.11 -1.27 -1.88
C GLN A 157 17.70 -1.62 -1.37
N LEU A 158 17.19 -0.84 -0.41
CA LEU A 158 15.80 -1.00 0.03
C LEU A 158 14.85 -0.59 -1.11
N PRO A 159 13.76 -1.33 -1.34
CA PRO A 159 12.76 -0.93 -2.32
C PRO A 159 12.12 0.40 -1.90
N GLU A 160 11.62 1.14 -2.89
CA GLU A 160 10.75 2.29 -2.62
C GLU A 160 9.48 1.81 -1.90
N PRO A 161 8.91 2.63 -1.01
CA PRO A 161 7.65 2.30 -0.35
C PRO A 161 6.53 2.06 -1.36
N ASP A 162 5.71 1.04 -1.12
CA ASP A 162 4.54 0.75 -1.92
C ASP A 162 3.49 1.89 -1.84
N TYR A 163 2.45 1.80 -2.67
CA TYR A 163 1.31 2.71 -2.63
C TYR A 163 0.68 2.83 -1.24
N SER A 164 0.38 1.72 -0.55
CA SER A 164 -0.26 1.75 0.76
C SER A 164 0.55 2.55 1.80
N VAL A 165 1.89 2.42 1.77
CA VAL A 165 2.78 3.19 2.65
C VAL A 165 2.85 4.67 2.23
N ARG A 166 2.85 4.96 0.92
CA ARG A 166 2.81 6.34 0.40
C ARG A 166 1.49 7.02 0.81
N GLN A 167 0.35 6.36 0.60
CA GLN A 167 -0.97 6.83 1.00
C GLN A 167 -1.05 7.06 2.51
N LEU A 168 -0.60 6.10 3.33
CA LEU A 168 -0.57 6.25 4.79
C LEU A 168 0.24 7.49 5.21
N LYS A 169 1.38 7.76 4.57
CA LYS A 169 2.18 8.95 4.84
C LYS A 169 1.46 10.24 4.45
N GLN A 170 0.72 10.24 3.34
CA GLN A 170 -0.09 11.38 2.91
C GLN A 170 -1.22 11.67 3.90
N GLU A 171 -1.96 10.65 4.33
CA GLU A 171 -3.06 10.77 5.30
C GLU A 171 -2.55 11.25 6.67
N GLN A 172 -1.41 10.72 7.13
CA GLN A 172 -0.75 11.21 8.35
C GLN A 172 -0.32 12.68 8.22
N ALA A 173 0.20 13.08 7.06
CA ALA A 173 0.56 14.47 6.80
C ALA A 173 -0.69 15.37 6.79
N ALA A 174 -1.78 14.95 6.15
CA ALA A 174 -3.06 15.67 6.15
C ALA A 174 -3.57 15.89 7.58
N MET A 175 -3.55 14.85 8.42
CA MET A 175 -3.97 14.97 9.81
C MET A 175 -3.06 15.89 10.63
N ARG A 176 -1.75 15.89 10.37
CA ARG A 176 -0.80 16.83 11.00
C ARG A 176 -1.10 18.27 10.62
N VAL A 177 -1.43 18.54 9.36
CA VAL A 177 -1.84 19.87 8.90
C VAL A 177 -3.11 20.32 9.62
N CYS A 178 -4.12 19.46 9.73
CA CYS A 178 -5.35 19.79 10.46
C CYS A 178 -5.07 20.16 11.93
N ARG A 179 -4.20 19.40 12.62
CA ARG A 179 -3.79 19.72 14.00
C ARG A 179 -3.03 21.05 14.07
N GLY A 180 -2.06 21.24 13.19
CA GLY A 180 -1.27 22.47 13.13
C GLY A 180 -2.10 23.72 12.83
N LEU A 181 -3.11 23.62 11.97
CA LEU A 181 -4.03 24.72 11.69
C LEU A 181 -4.85 25.11 12.94
N ILE A 182 -5.29 24.13 13.73
CA ILE A 182 -5.98 24.38 15.00
C ILE A 182 -5.04 25.06 16.00
N GLU A 183 -3.80 24.57 16.11
CA GLU A 183 -2.78 25.14 17.00
C GLU A 183 -2.44 26.59 16.60
N ALA A 184 -2.20 26.85 15.32
CA ALA A 184 -1.94 28.18 14.78
C ALA A 184 -3.11 29.15 15.06
N TYR A 185 -4.35 28.67 14.89
CA TYR A 185 -5.54 29.45 15.23
C TYR A 185 -5.60 29.79 16.73
N GLN A 186 -5.39 28.81 17.61
CA GLN A 186 -5.38 29.01 19.07
C GLN A 186 -4.26 29.96 19.53
N GLN A 187 -3.09 29.86 18.92
CA GLN A 187 -1.97 30.76 19.17
C GLN A 187 -2.30 32.19 18.72
N GLY A 188 -2.92 32.34 17.55
CA GLY A 188 -3.38 33.63 17.04
C GLY A 188 -4.44 34.27 17.94
N GLU A 189 -5.40 33.49 18.48
CA GLU A 189 -6.35 33.98 19.48
C GLU A 189 -5.65 34.51 20.75
N THR A 190 -4.60 33.81 21.19
CA THR A 190 -3.78 34.21 22.35
C THR A 190 -2.95 35.48 22.07
N ASN A 191 -2.48 35.66 20.83
CA ASN A 191 -1.60 36.75 20.40
C ASN A 191 -2.34 38.02 19.94
N GLY A 192 -3.67 38.08 20.09
CA GLY A 192 -4.46 39.28 19.77
C GLY A 192 -5.42 39.13 18.58
N GLY A 193 -5.73 37.89 18.18
CA GLY A 193 -6.78 37.57 17.21
C GLY A 193 -6.31 37.46 15.76
N SER A 194 -5.03 37.17 15.51
CA SER A 194 -4.48 36.97 14.16
C SER A 194 -3.45 35.85 14.15
N ILE A 195 -3.54 34.97 13.14
CA ILE A 195 -2.57 33.89 12.92
C ILE A 195 -1.28 34.47 12.34
N ASP A 196 -0.14 34.07 12.88
CA ASP A 196 1.17 34.46 12.36
C ASP A 196 1.52 33.64 11.11
N TRP A 197 2.06 34.30 10.08
CA TRP A 197 2.45 33.63 8.82
C TRP A 197 3.50 32.54 9.05
N GLU A 198 4.38 32.70 10.06
CA GLU A 198 5.39 31.72 10.41
C GLU A 198 4.76 30.39 10.85
N ASP A 199 3.59 30.41 11.52
CA ASP A 199 2.87 29.21 11.91
C ASP A 199 2.32 28.47 10.68
N LEU A 200 1.87 29.21 9.66
CA LEU A 200 1.38 28.63 8.41
C LEU A 200 2.52 28.13 7.52
N ASP A 201 3.63 28.86 7.44
CA ASP A 201 4.81 28.52 6.63
C ASP A 201 5.40 27.16 7.06
N GLN A 202 5.33 26.83 8.36
CA GLN A 202 5.73 25.52 8.88
C GLN A 202 4.82 24.38 8.42
N LEU A 203 3.55 24.65 8.12
CA LEU A 203 2.57 23.65 7.68
C LEU A 203 2.59 23.42 6.17
N ILE A 204 3.02 24.41 5.38
CA ILE A 204 3.03 24.30 3.91
C ILE A 204 3.78 23.06 3.41
N PRO A 205 5.02 22.75 3.85
CA PRO A 205 5.71 21.54 3.39
C PRO A 205 4.95 20.24 3.73
N VAL A 206 4.29 20.21 4.89
CA VAL A 206 3.50 19.05 5.34
C VAL A 206 2.22 18.92 4.50
N ALA A 207 1.58 20.04 4.17
CA ALA A 207 0.43 20.07 3.27
C ALA A 207 0.79 19.62 1.85
N MET A 208 1.98 19.99 1.36
CA MET A 208 2.47 19.50 0.08
C MET A 208 2.70 17.99 0.09
N GLN A 209 3.31 17.47 1.16
CA GLN A 209 3.45 16.03 1.35
C GLN A 209 2.09 15.33 1.39
N ALA A 210 1.09 15.92 2.04
CA ALA A 210 -0.27 15.37 2.09
C ALA A 210 -0.94 15.27 0.71
N LEU A 211 -0.59 16.17 -0.22
CA LEU A 211 -1.09 16.17 -1.60
C LEU A 211 -0.26 15.29 -2.55
N GLY A 212 0.72 14.53 -2.03
CA GLY A 212 1.61 13.72 -2.86
C GLY A 212 2.55 14.53 -3.76
N LYS A 213 2.63 15.85 -3.58
CA LYS A 213 3.45 16.73 -4.43
C LYS A 213 4.90 16.72 -3.96
N THR A 214 5.82 16.53 -4.90
CA THR A 214 7.25 16.71 -4.63
C THR A 214 7.64 18.18 -4.74
N ALA A 215 8.69 18.59 -4.03
CA ALA A 215 9.20 19.97 -4.04
C ALA A 215 9.61 20.49 -5.44
N LEU A 216 9.66 19.63 -6.47
CA LEU A 216 10.07 19.94 -7.83
C LEU A 216 8.92 20.42 -8.74
N GLU A 217 7.65 20.17 -8.38
CA GLU A 217 6.48 20.63 -9.16
C GLU A 217 6.19 22.14 -9.00
N ILE A 218 6.97 22.84 -8.17
CA ILE A 218 6.74 24.25 -7.80
C ILE A 218 7.40 25.23 -8.79
N LYS A 219 8.15 24.77 -9.79
CA LYS A 219 8.87 25.64 -10.74
C LYS A 219 8.37 25.60 -12.18
N SER A 220 7.26 24.94 -12.47
CA SER A 220 6.66 24.97 -13.82
C SER A 220 5.47 25.90 -13.94
#